data_AF-A0A0L7LWX8-F1
#
_entry.id   AF-A0A0L7LWX8-F1
#
_cell.length_a   1.000
_cell.length_b   1.000
_cell.length_c   1.000
_cell.angle_alpha   90.00
_cell.angle_beta   90.00
_cell.angle_gamma   90.00
#
_symmetry.space_group_name_H-M   'P 1'
#
loop_
_entity.id
_entity.type
_entity.pdbx_description
1 polymer ?
#
loop_
_entity_poly.entity_id
_entity_poly.type
_entity_poly.pdbx_seq_one_letter_code
_entity_poly.pdbx_strand_id
1 'polypeptide(L)'
;MSYIKRLILFMLLFYSHVKIKKLFIKISNVNIFFAEAKKNGKKEFFLFLLNIKKNSQQKKTYHITKRNTINKSDFLYSLLNEEGNSSKKEYKNLKDEEKYNIIQNIKKYCECTKKYKRLPTREVVIGNVKIGGNNKIAIQTMASCDTRNVEECVYQIRKCKDLGADIVRLTVQGVQEAQASYHIKEKLLSENVNIPLVADIHFNPKIALMAADVFEKIRVNPGNYVDGRKKWIDKVYKTKEEFDEGKLFIKEKFVPLIEKCKRLNRAIRIGTNHGSLSSRVLSYYGDTPLGMVESAFEFSDL
;
A
#
# COMPACT_ATOMS: atom_id res chain seq x y z
N MET A 1 -9.92 -17.76 11.00
CA MET A 1 -10.85 -17.38 9.89
C MET A 1 -10.11 -16.72 8.72
N SER A 2 -10.25 -17.24 7.49
CA SER A 2 -9.68 -16.69 6.24
C SER A 2 -10.16 -15.26 5.93
N TYR A 3 -9.36 -14.44 5.22
CA TYR A 3 -9.70 -13.06 4.82
C TYR A 3 -11.05 -12.98 4.10
N ILE A 4 -11.34 -13.94 3.23
CA ILE A 4 -12.59 -14.00 2.49
C ILE A 4 -13.77 -14.29 3.42
N LYS A 5 -13.59 -15.20 4.39
CA LYS A 5 -14.61 -15.43 5.43
C LYS A 5 -14.89 -14.16 6.23
N ARG A 6 -13.86 -13.37 6.57
CA ARG A 6 -13.98 -12.10 7.32
C ARG A 6 -14.73 -11.03 6.51
N LEU A 7 -14.44 -10.92 5.22
CA LEU A 7 -15.08 -9.95 4.33
C LEU A 7 -16.55 -10.30 4.06
N ILE A 8 -16.84 -11.59 3.91
CA ILE A 8 -18.21 -12.13 3.85
C ILE A 8 -18.97 -11.83 5.15
N LEU A 9 -18.34 -12.06 6.32
CA LEU A 9 -18.95 -11.77 7.62
C LEU A 9 -19.27 -10.28 7.78
N PHE A 10 -18.34 -9.40 7.39
CA PHE A 10 -18.56 -7.95 7.35
C PHE A 10 -19.77 -7.58 6.48
N MET A 11 -19.85 -8.09 5.25
CA MET A 11 -21.00 -7.82 4.39
C MET A 11 -22.33 -8.27 5.01
N LEU A 12 -22.36 -9.46 5.60
CA LEU A 12 -23.58 -9.98 6.21
C LEU A 12 -24.00 -9.15 7.45
N LEU A 13 -23.07 -8.57 8.20
CA LEU A 13 -23.41 -7.77 9.38
C LEU A 13 -23.93 -6.37 9.04
N PHE A 14 -23.42 -5.75 7.97
CA PHE A 14 -23.65 -4.32 7.69
C PHE A 14 -24.61 -4.02 6.53
N TYR A 15 -25.03 -5.03 5.75
CA TYR A 15 -25.98 -4.84 4.65
C TYR A 15 -27.37 -5.39 4.98
N SER A 16 -28.41 -4.65 4.62
CA SER A 16 -29.81 -5.00 4.92
C SER A 16 -30.25 -6.30 4.23
N HIS A 17 -29.74 -6.55 3.02
CA HIS A 17 -30.00 -7.76 2.26
C HIS A 17 -28.70 -8.21 1.59
N VAL A 18 -28.37 -9.51 1.69
CA VAL A 18 -27.19 -10.09 1.03
C VAL A 18 -27.58 -11.43 0.44
N LYS A 19 -27.42 -11.58 -0.88
CA LYS A 19 -27.65 -12.82 -1.62
C LYS A 19 -26.32 -13.34 -2.13
N ILE A 20 -25.85 -14.45 -1.56
CA ILE A 20 -24.59 -15.08 -1.95
C ILE A 20 -24.90 -16.23 -2.91
N LYS A 21 -24.30 -16.20 -4.09
CA LYS A 21 -24.32 -17.26 -5.10
C LYS A 21 -22.92 -17.86 -5.19
N LYS A 22 -22.82 -19.18 -5.02
CA LYS A 22 -21.58 -19.91 -5.30
C LYS A 22 -21.59 -20.33 -6.77
N LEU A 23 -20.57 -19.90 -7.51
CA LEU A 23 -20.31 -20.29 -8.88
C LEU A 23 -19.03 -21.14 -8.92
N PHE A 24 -19.13 -22.36 -9.41
CA PHE A 24 -17.98 -23.26 -9.54
C PHE A 24 -17.45 -23.19 -10.97
N ILE A 25 -16.20 -22.74 -11.16
CA ILE A 25 -15.55 -22.78 -12.47
C ILE A 25 -14.65 -24.01 -12.54
N LYS A 26 -15.05 -25.00 -13.35
CA LYS A 26 -14.36 -26.30 -13.49
C LYS A 26 -12.92 -26.20 -14.00
N ILE A 27 -12.59 -25.16 -14.77
CA ILE A 27 -11.30 -25.06 -15.47
C ILE A 27 -10.14 -24.72 -14.52
N SER A 28 -10.40 -24.13 -13.36
CA SER A 28 -9.36 -23.63 -12.45
C SER A 28 -9.45 -24.13 -11.00
N ASN A 29 -10.41 -25.01 -10.66
CA ASN A 29 -10.70 -25.40 -9.27
C ASN A 29 -10.90 -24.20 -8.31
N VAL A 30 -11.26 -23.04 -8.85
CA VAL A 30 -11.54 -21.83 -8.07
C VAL A 30 -13.03 -21.80 -7.75
N ASN A 31 -13.35 -21.70 -6.46
CA ASN A 31 -14.71 -21.35 -6.06
C ASN A 31 -14.88 -19.85 -6.18
N ILE A 32 -15.81 -19.41 -7.02
CA ILE A 32 -16.18 -18.00 -7.11
C ILE A 32 -17.45 -17.79 -6.30
N PHE A 33 -17.42 -16.87 -5.34
CA PHE A 33 -18.62 -16.45 -4.63
C PHE A 33 -19.01 -15.06 -5.10
N PHE A 34 -20.22 -14.93 -5.61
CA PHE A 34 -20.83 -13.66 -5.98
C PHE A 34 -21.82 -13.26 -4.89
N ALA A 35 -21.62 -12.11 -4.26
CA ALA A 35 -22.53 -11.56 -3.29
C ALA A 35 -23.17 -10.27 -3.82
N GLU A 36 -24.49 -10.29 -3.99
CA GLU A 36 -25.29 -9.09 -4.21
C GLU A 36 -25.75 -8.58 -2.85
N ALA A 37 -25.42 -7.35 -2.49
CA ALA A 37 -25.79 -6.75 -1.22
C ALA A 37 -26.55 -5.43 -1.42
N LYS A 38 -27.49 -5.12 -0.52
CA LYS A 38 -28.28 -3.89 -0.54
C LYS A 38 -28.09 -3.09 0.74
N LYS A 39 -27.72 -1.81 0.61
CA LYS A 39 -27.59 -0.85 1.72
C LYS A 39 -28.23 0.47 1.32
N ASN A 40 -29.15 0.97 2.14
CA ASN A 40 -29.87 2.24 1.92
C ASN A 40 -30.47 2.34 0.50
N GLY A 41 -31.11 1.28 0.02
CA GLY A 41 -31.73 1.26 -1.32
C GLY A 41 -30.79 0.93 -2.48
N LYS A 42 -29.47 1.15 -2.35
CA LYS A 42 -28.48 0.88 -3.40
C LYS A 42 -28.01 -0.58 -3.39
N LYS A 43 -27.84 -1.16 -4.59
CA LYS A 43 -27.30 -2.50 -4.82
C LYS A 43 -25.79 -2.42 -5.05
N GLU A 44 -25.04 -3.30 -4.40
CA GLU A 44 -23.60 -3.44 -4.54
C GLU A 44 -23.27 -4.91 -4.82
N PHE A 45 -22.27 -5.16 -5.67
CA PHE A 45 -21.89 -6.50 -6.10
C PHE A 45 -20.45 -6.79 -5.70
N PHE A 46 -20.23 -7.95 -5.10
CA PHE A 46 -18.93 -8.38 -4.60
C PHE A 46 -18.58 -9.74 -5.17
N LEU A 47 -17.35 -9.89 -5.65
CA LEU A 47 -16.83 -11.12 -6.19
C LEU A 47 -15.67 -11.61 -5.32
N PHE A 48 -15.74 -12.85 -4.86
CA PHE A 48 -14.70 -13.48 -4.06
C PHE A 48 -14.14 -14.70 -4.78
N LEU A 49 -12.82 -14.74 -4.95
CA LEU A 49 -12.11 -15.89 -5.52
C LEU A 49 -11.49 -16.71 -4.37
N LEU A 50 -12.01 -17.92 -4.12
CA LEU A 50 -11.49 -18.84 -3.12
C LEU A 50 -10.69 -19.95 -3.79
N ASN A 51 -9.37 -19.91 -3.62
CA ASN A 51 -8.48 -21.01 -3.95
C ASN A 51 -8.48 -22.04 -2.82
N ILE A 52 -8.90 -23.27 -3.11
CA ILE A 52 -8.73 -24.40 -2.19
C ILE A 52 -7.33 -24.99 -2.46
N LYS A 53 -6.41 -24.91 -1.50
CA LYS A 53 -5.19 -25.73 -1.56
C LYS A 53 -5.60 -27.21 -1.52
N LYS A 54 -5.10 -28.00 -2.47
CA LYS A 54 -5.26 -29.47 -2.50
C LYS A 54 -4.85 -30.06 -1.14
N ASN A 55 -5.74 -30.80 -0.49
CA ASN A 55 -5.31 -32.05 0.12
C ASN A 55 -5.37 -33.11 -0.96
N SER A 56 -4.27 -33.84 -1.12
CA SER A 56 -4.12 -34.96 -2.03
C SER A 56 -5.16 -36.06 -1.76
N GLN A 57 -5.54 -36.74 -2.84
CA GLN A 57 -6.37 -37.95 -2.92
C GLN A 57 -7.88 -37.78 -2.69
N GLN A 58 -8.59 -37.53 -3.80
CA GLN A 58 -9.62 -38.44 -4.32
C GLN A 58 -10.15 -37.88 -5.66
N LYS A 59 -9.91 -38.60 -6.76
CA LYS A 59 -10.66 -38.42 -8.00
C LYS A 59 -12.07 -38.93 -7.73
N LYS A 60 -13.02 -38.02 -7.55
CA LYS A 60 -14.45 -38.33 -7.71
C LYS A 60 -15.05 -37.38 -8.73
N THR A 61 -15.56 -37.97 -9.80
CA THR A 61 -16.38 -37.32 -10.81
C THR A 61 -17.68 -36.87 -10.13
N TYR A 62 -17.95 -35.55 -10.13
CA TYR A 62 -19.20 -35.03 -9.58
C TYR A 62 -19.94 -34.20 -10.61
N HIS A 63 -21.20 -34.58 -10.83
CA HIS A 63 -22.19 -33.83 -11.60
C HIS A 63 -22.56 -32.51 -10.89
N ILE A 64 -22.83 -31.48 -11.70
CA ILE A 64 -23.31 -30.17 -11.23
C ILE A 64 -24.63 -30.39 -10.51
N THR A 65 -24.65 -30.24 -9.19
CA THR A 65 -25.85 -30.41 -8.39
C THR A 65 -26.18 -29.13 -7.59
N LYS A 66 -27.38 -28.61 -7.88
CA LYS A 66 -28.24 -27.67 -7.14
C LYS A 66 -27.73 -26.25 -6.82
N ARG A 67 -28.49 -25.26 -7.33
CA ARG A 67 -28.54 -23.87 -6.87
C ARG A 67 -29.21 -23.82 -5.49
N ASN A 68 -28.45 -23.79 -4.42
CA ASN A 68 -29.00 -23.60 -3.07
C ASN A 68 -28.86 -22.13 -2.65
N THR A 69 -29.99 -21.44 -2.47
CA THR A 69 -30.05 -20.14 -1.79
C THR A 69 -29.97 -20.39 -0.29
N ILE A 70 -28.87 -20.00 0.34
CA ILE A 70 -28.71 -20.11 1.80
C ILE A 70 -29.25 -18.82 2.44
N ASN A 71 -30.09 -18.96 3.47
CA ASN A 71 -30.58 -17.81 4.23
C ASN A 71 -29.41 -17.11 4.94
N LYS A 72 -29.44 -15.77 4.97
CA LYS A 72 -28.39 -14.91 5.51
C LYS A 72 -27.99 -15.32 6.94
N SER A 73 -28.98 -15.63 7.78
CA SER A 73 -28.78 -16.06 9.17
C SER A 73 -28.06 -17.39 9.29
N ASP A 74 -28.45 -18.39 8.50
CA ASP A 74 -27.86 -19.73 8.52
C ASP A 74 -26.42 -19.73 8.00
N PHE A 75 -26.13 -18.91 6.99
CA PHE A 75 -24.77 -18.76 6.48
C PHE A 75 -23.84 -18.05 7.47
N LEU A 76 -24.33 -17.00 8.13
CA LEU A 76 -23.60 -16.28 9.18
C LEU A 76 -23.30 -17.20 10.38
N TYR A 77 -24.28 -18.00 10.79
CA TYR A 77 -24.13 -19.04 11.82
C TYR A 77 -23.06 -20.07 11.43
N SER A 78 -23.05 -20.54 10.17
CA SER A 78 -22.03 -21.49 9.68
C SER A 78 -20.61 -20.92 9.67
N LEU A 79 -20.46 -19.60 9.49
CA LEU A 79 -19.16 -18.93 9.49
C LEU A 79 -18.57 -18.74 10.90
N LEU A 80 -19.43 -18.64 11.91
CA LEU A 80 -19.06 -18.34 13.29
C LEU A 80 -18.90 -19.60 14.16
N ASN A 81 -19.56 -20.72 13.82
CA ASN A 81 -19.59 -21.93 14.66
C ASN A 81 -18.60 -23.04 14.27
N GLU A 82 -17.51 -22.73 13.56
CA GLU A 82 -16.44 -23.73 13.34
C GLU A 82 -15.71 -24.16 14.64
N GLU A 83 -15.95 -23.48 15.78
CA GLU A 83 -15.35 -23.80 17.09
C GLU A 83 -16.34 -24.36 18.14
N GLY A 84 -17.59 -24.66 17.74
CA GLY A 84 -18.50 -25.48 18.53
C GLY A 84 -18.83 -24.97 19.94
N ASN A 85 -19.61 -23.89 20.06
CA ASN A 85 -20.60 -23.68 21.13
C ASN A 85 -21.23 -22.29 21.04
N SER A 86 -22.32 -22.14 20.29
CA SER A 86 -23.27 -21.04 20.54
C SER A 86 -24.66 -21.30 19.92
N SER A 87 -25.71 -21.01 20.70
CA SER A 87 -27.11 -21.04 20.26
C SER A 87 -27.37 -20.03 19.13
N LYS A 88 -28.30 -20.32 18.20
CA LYS A 88 -28.77 -19.39 17.15
C LYS A 88 -29.32 -18.09 17.78
N LYS A 89 -28.48 -17.09 18.04
CA LYS A 89 -28.93 -15.73 18.37
C LYS A 89 -29.44 -15.03 17.11
N GLU A 90 -30.50 -14.24 17.24
CA GLU A 90 -31.10 -13.49 16.13
C GLU A 90 -30.24 -12.26 15.77
N TYR A 91 -29.32 -12.43 14.82
CA TYR A 91 -28.34 -11.40 14.40
C TYR A 91 -28.95 -10.10 13.83
N LYS A 92 -30.25 -10.07 13.55
CA LYS A 92 -30.96 -8.88 13.04
C LYS A 92 -31.01 -7.74 14.06
N ASN A 93 -31.00 -8.06 15.36
CA ASN A 93 -31.22 -7.09 16.43
C ASN A 93 -29.93 -6.65 17.14
N LEU A 94 -28.77 -7.07 16.65
CA LEU A 94 -27.48 -6.65 17.22
C LEU A 94 -27.24 -5.16 16.97
N LYS A 95 -26.83 -4.45 18.02
CA LYS A 95 -26.30 -3.09 17.90
C LYS A 95 -24.98 -3.14 17.13
N ASP A 96 -24.62 -2.03 16.47
CA ASP A 96 -23.40 -1.97 15.66
C ASP A 96 -22.16 -2.36 16.46
N GLU A 97 -22.09 -1.98 17.74
CA GLU A 97 -20.99 -2.32 18.66
C GLU A 97 -20.86 -3.84 18.89
N GLU A 98 -21.98 -4.56 19.03
CA GLU A 98 -21.99 -6.02 19.16
C GLU A 98 -21.57 -6.70 17.85
N LYS A 99 -21.97 -6.14 16.70
CA LYS A 99 -21.49 -6.60 15.38
C LYS A 99 -19.99 -6.38 15.20
N TYR A 100 -19.44 -5.28 15.70
CA TYR A 100 -18.01 -5.00 15.70
C TYR A 100 -17.24 -5.98 16.59
N ASN A 101 -17.77 -6.33 17.76
CA ASN A 101 -17.14 -7.31 18.66
C ASN A 101 -17.07 -8.71 18.04
N ILE A 102 -18.05 -9.12 17.22
CA ILE A 102 -18.01 -10.40 16.48
C ILE A 102 -16.83 -10.46 15.48
N ILE A 103 -16.41 -9.30 14.95
CA ILE A 103 -15.30 -9.19 14.00
C ILE A 103 -14.03 -8.62 14.65
N GLN A 104 -13.96 -8.52 15.98
CA GLN A 104 -12.86 -7.88 16.72
C GLN A 104 -11.46 -8.46 16.41
N ASN A 105 -11.40 -9.72 15.97
CA ASN A 105 -10.16 -10.38 15.54
C ASN A 105 -9.70 -9.95 14.13
N ILE A 106 -10.47 -9.10 13.44
CA ILE A 106 -10.00 -8.27 12.32
C ILE A 106 -9.22 -7.14 12.96
N LYS A 107 -7.89 -7.09 12.73
CA LYS A 107 -7.01 -5.98 13.15
C LYS A 107 -7.78 -4.67 13.06
N LYS A 108 -7.97 -4.00 14.19
CA LYS A 108 -8.69 -2.72 14.29
C LYS A 108 -8.04 -1.71 13.33
N TYR A 109 -8.63 -1.55 12.15
CA TYR A 109 -8.05 -0.74 11.07
C TYR A 109 -8.25 0.76 11.32
N CYS A 110 -9.37 1.12 11.93
CA CYS A 110 -9.69 2.49 12.28
C CYS A 110 -10.26 2.56 13.71
N GLU A 111 -9.85 3.58 14.44
CA GLU A 111 -10.31 3.84 15.81
C GLU A 111 -11.80 4.22 15.88
N CYS A 112 -12.30 4.93 14.86
CA CYS A 112 -13.69 5.35 14.76
C CYS A 112 -14.07 5.62 13.30
N THR A 113 -15.19 5.06 12.84
CA THR A 113 -15.68 5.30 11.47
C THR A 113 -16.48 6.60 11.31
N LYS A 114 -16.79 7.30 12.41
CA LYS A 114 -17.62 8.52 12.44
C LYS A 114 -16.83 9.78 12.79
N LYS A 115 -15.61 9.65 13.32
CA LYS A 115 -14.77 10.77 13.76
C LYS A 115 -13.36 10.55 13.25
N TYR A 116 -12.74 11.62 12.74
CA TYR A 116 -11.33 11.58 12.42
C TYR A 116 -10.53 11.48 13.73
N LYS A 117 -9.62 10.51 13.81
CA LYS A 117 -8.63 10.41 14.87
C LYS A 117 -7.28 10.27 14.20
N ARG A 118 -6.34 11.13 14.58
CA ARG A 118 -4.98 11.08 14.05
C ARG A 118 -4.33 9.77 14.45
N LEU A 119 -3.69 9.10 13.50
CA LEU A 119 -2.87 7.93 13.79
C LEU A 119 -1.62 8.37 14.56
N PRO A 120 -1.35 7.83 15.76
CA PRO A 120 -0.11 8.10 16.47
C PRO A 120 1.08 7.63 15.62
N THR A 121 2.01 8.56 15.35
CA THR A 121 3.18 8.32 14.50
C THR A 121 4.38 9.06 15.07
N ARG A 122 5.59 8.57 14.80
CA ARG A 122 6.82 9.31 15.12
C ARG A 122 6.90 10.62 14.32
N GLU A 123 7.56 11.61 14.88
CA GLU A 123 7.90 12.84 14.17
C GLU A 123 9.10 12.60 13.24
N VAL A 124 9.06 13.19 12.05
CA VAL A 124 10.15 13.22 11.06
C VAL A 124 10.37 14.66 10.61
N VAL A 125 11.60 15.13 10.70
CA VAL A 125 12.01 16.48 10.30
C VAL A 125 12.46 16.48 8.84
N ILE A 126 12.02 17.47 8.07
CA ILE A 126 12.35 17.69 6.66
C ILE A 126 12.66 19.18 6.50
N GLY A 127 13.94 19.54 6.61
CA GLY A 127 14.34 20.95 6.70
C GLY A 127 13.68 21.62 7.90
N ASN A 128 12.90 22.68 7.66
CA ASN A 128 12.12 23.38 8.67
C ASN A 128 10.69 22.82 8.88
N VAL A 129 10.29 21.77 8.16
CA VAL A 129 8.94 21.16 8.26
C VAL A 129 8.99 19.87 9.07
N LYS A 130 8.00 19.65 9.94
CA LYS A 130 7.84 18.43 10.75
C LYS A 130 6.59 17.68 10.33
N ILE A 131 6.71 16.38 10.06
CA ILE A 131 5.59 15.48 9.72
C ILE A 131 5.45 14.40 10.78
N GLY A 132 4.21 14.02 11.09
CA GLY A 132 3.92 13.00 12.11
C GLY A 132 3.75 13.61 13.50
N GLY A 133 3.62 12.76 14.53
CA GLY A 133 3.30 13.19 15.89
C GLY A 133 2.01 14.01 15.92
N ASN A 134 2.04 15.18 16.57
CA ASN A 134 0.91 16.11 16.67
C ASN A 134 0.98 17.28 15.67
N ASN A 135 1.94 17.28 14.74
CA ASN A 135 2.11 18.35 13.77
C ASN A 135 0.94 18.41 12.77
N LYS A 136 0.72 19.59 12.19
CA LYS A 136 -0.25 19.78 11.11
C LYS A 136 0.08 18.87 9.92
N ILE A 137 -0.95 18.53 9.14
CA ILE A 137 -0.74 17.78 7.89
C ILE A 137 -0.03 18.73 6.92
N ALA A 138 1.21 18.41 6.55
CA ALA A 138 1.98 19.21 5.61
C ALA A 138 1.44 19.07 4.18
N ILE A 139 1.31 20.18 3.47
CA ILE A 139 0.89 20.27 2.08
C ILE A 139 2.14 20.09 1.20
N GLN A 140 2.18 19.00 0.45
CA GLN A 140 3.27 18.72 -0.48
C GLN A 140 2.74 18.73 -1.92
N THR A 141 3.47 19.37 -2.83
CA THR A 141 3.21 19.32 -4.28
C THR A 141 4.44 18.83 -5.05
N MET A 142 4.33 18.73 -6.37
CA MET A 142 5.42 18.37 -7.28
C MET A 142 5.47 19.39 -8.42
N ALA A 143 6.63 19.99 -8.64
CA ALA A 143 6.84 20.88 -9.77
C ALA A 143 6.86 20.07 -11.08
N SER A 144 6.41 20.70 -12.17
CA SER A 144 6.35 20.09 -13.49
C SER A 144 7.43 20.62 -14.44
N CYS A 145 8.26 21.56 -14.00
CA CYS A 145 9.44 22.02 -14.73
C CYS A 145 10.37 20.86 -15.06
N ASP A 146 11.11 20.99 -16.16
CA ASP A 146 12.30 20.19 -16.38
C ASP A 146 13.37 20.63 -15.36
N THR A 147 13.83 19.73 -14.49
CA THR A 147 14.83 20.03 -13.45
C THR A 147 16.14 20.60 -14.01
N ARG A 148 16.42 20.41 -15.29
CA ARG A 148 17.58 21.02 -15.98
C ARG A 148 17.38 22.52 -16.23
N ASN A 149 16.14 22.99 -16.27
CA ASN A 149 15.79 24.40 -16.40
C ASN A 149 15.70 25.06 -15.00
N VAL A 150 16.85 25.54 -14.53
CA VAL A 150 17.01 26.14 -13.19
C VAL A 150 16.01 27.28 -12.96
N GLU A 151 15.89 28.20 -13.92
CA GLU A 151 15.04 29.38 -13.81
C GLU A 151 13.56 29.03 -13.66
N GLU A 152 13.07 28.12 -14.52
CA GLU A 152 11.68 27.68 -14.48
C GLU A 152 11.36 26.95 -13.19
N CYS A 153 12.27 26.10 -12.70
CA CYS A 153 12.07 25.41 -11.43
C CYS A 153 12.06 26.36 -10.24
N VAL A 154 12.97 27.33 -10.19
CA VAL A 154 12.97 28.36 -9.13
C VAL A 154 11.65 29.15 -9.14
N TYR A 155 11.19 29.58 -10.32
CA TYR A 155 9.90 30.25 -10.48
C TYR A 155 8.73 29.40 -9.98
N GLN A 156 8.64 28.12 -10.40
CA GLN A 156 7.56 27.23 -9.98
C GLN A 156 7.61 26.92 -8.48
N ILE A 157 8.79 26.67 -7.91
CA ILE A 157 8.96 26.38 -6.48
C ILE A 157 8.51 27.57 -5.63
N ARG A 158 8.93 28.79 -6.00
CA ARG A 158 8.50 30.03 -5.35
C ARG A 158 6.98 30.17 -5.42
N LYS A 159 6.39 30.00 -6.61
CA LYS A 159 4.94 30.06 -6.80
C LYS A 159 4.20 29.02 -5.94
N CYS A 160 4.72 27.79 -5.84
CA CYS A 160 4.14 26.76 -4.98
C CYS A 160 4.20 27.16 -3.50
N LYS A 161 5.32 27.72 -3.03
CA LYS A 161 5.45 28.25 -1.67
C LYS A 161 4.44 29.38 -1.42
N ASP A 162 4.34 30.34 -2.34
CA ASP A 162 3.43 31.49 -2.24
C ASP A 162 1.95 31.06 -2.18
N LEU A 163 1.61 29.92 -2.80
CA LEU A 163 0.29 29.30 -2.74
C LEU A 163 0.08 28.39 -1.51
N GLY A 164 1.04 28.31 -0.59
CA GLY A 164 0.92 27.60 0.68
C GLY A 164 1.41 26.15 0.68
N ALA A 165 2.26 25.75 -0.27
CA ALA A 165 2.96 24.46 -0.15
C ALA A 165 4.00 24.51 0.97
N ASP A 166 4.01 23.50 1.83
CA ASP A 166 5.04 23.32 2.86
C ASP A 166 6.30 22.66 2.27
N ILE A 167 6.14 21.82 1.24
CA ILE A 167 7.21 21.01 0.65
C ILE A 167 7.00 20.90 -0.87
N VAL A 168 8.07 21.02 -1.67
CA VAL A 168 8.01 20.81 -3.13
C VAL A 168 8.88 19.64 -3.55
N ARG A 169 8.35 18.78 -4.42
CA ARG A 169 9.09 17.66 -5.01
C ARG A 169 9.51 17.98 -6.45
N LEU A 170 10.72 17.54 -6.81
CA LEU A 170 11.28 17.61 -8.17
C LEU A 170 11.64 16.21 -8.68
N THR A 171 11.52 15.99 -9.99
CA THR A 171 12.00 14.77 -10.63
C THR A 171 13.52 14.83 -10.79
N VAL A 172 14.25 13.82 -10.33
CA VAL A 172 15.72 13.77 -10.50
C VAL A 172 16.11 12.37 -11.00
N GLN A 173 16.21 12.22 -12.32
CA GLN A 173 16.42 10.91 -12.95
C GLN A 173 17.86 10.67 -13.41
N GLY A 174 18.61 11.73 -13.69
CA GLY A 174 19.98 11.66 -14.20
C GLY A 174 20.94 12.59 -13.47
N VAL A 175 22.19 12.56 -13.94
CA VAL A 175 23.29 13.37 -13.40
C VAL A 175 23.06 14.84 -13.68
N GLN A 176 22.51 15.19 -14.84
CA GLN A 176 22.25 16.58 -15.24
C GLN A 176 21.21 17.23 -14.33
N GLU A 177 20.10 16.53 -14.02
CA GLU A 177 19.09 17.02 -13.09
C GLU A 177 19.67 17.16 -11.67
N ALA A 178 20.49 16.20 -11.24
CA ALA A 178 21.13 16.25 -9.93
C ALA A 178 22.10 17.43 -9.81
N GLN A 179 22.86 17.73 -10.88
CA GLN A 179 23.75 18.90 -10.96
C GLN A 179 22.95 20.21 -10.97
N ALA A 180 21.92 20.31 -11.82
CA ALA A 180 21.06 21.49 -11.89
C ALA A 180 20.36 21.79 -10.56
N SER A 181 20.05 20.75 -9.77
CA SER A 181 19.46 20.91 -8.44
C SER A 181 20.34 21.72 -7.47
N TYR A 182 21.67 21.68 -7.60
CA TYR A 182 22.57 22.53 -6.80
C TYR A 182 22.30 24.01 -7.09
N HIS A 183 22.23 24.39 -8.37
CA HIS A 183 21.96 25.76 -8.79
C HIS A 183 20.54 26.21 -8.43
N ILE A 184 19.54 25.31 -8.54
CA ILE A 184 18.18 25.59 -8.06
C ILE A 184 18.19 25.92 -6.57
N LYS A 185 18.86 25.10 -5.75
CA LYS A 185 18.92 25.30 -4.30
C LYS A 185 19.66 26.59 -3.94
N GLU A 186 20.80 26.83 -4.57
CA GLU A 186 21.60 28.05 -4.38
C GLU A 186 20.76 29.30 -4.70
N LYS A 187 20.08 29.32 -5.84
CA LYS A 187 19.26 30.46 -6.24
C LYS A 187 18.09 30.71 -5.28
N LEU A 188 17.36 29.66 -4.89
CA LEU A 188 16.29 29.78 -3.89
C LEU A 188 16.81 30.35 -2.57
N LEU A 189 17.98 29.93 -2.10
CA LEU A 189 18.59 30.45 -0.88
C LEU A 189 19.00 31.92 -1.04
N SER A 190 19.58 32.30 -2.18
CA SER A 190 19.97 33.69 -2.47
C SER A 190 18.76 34.64 -2.50
N GLU A 191 17.59 34.13 -2.89
CA GLU A 191 16.31 34.85 -2.90
C GLU A 191 15.53 34.73 -1.57
N ASN A 192 16.14 34.15 -0.52
CA ASN A 192 15.52 33.89 0.77
C ASN A 192 14.23 33.02 0.71
N VAL A 193 14.11 32.20 -0.34
CA VAL A 193 13.02 31.25 -0.54
C VAL A 193 13.35 29.94 0.18
N ASN A 194 13.13 29.92 1.49
CA ASN A 194 13.30 28.71 2.29
C ASN A 194 12.06 27.80 2.21
N ILE A 195 12.14 26.72 1.44
CA ILE A 195 11.14 25.63 1.37
C ILE A 195 11.89 24.29 1.20
N PRO A 196 11.56 23.24 1.98
CA PRO A 196 12.20 21.94 1.82
C PRO A 196 11.89 21.31 0.46
N LEU A 197 12.92 20.76 -0.16
CA LEU A 197 12.82 20.09 -1.44
C LEU A 197 12.88 18.57 -1.28
N VAL A 198 12.15 17.86 -2.14
CA VAL A 198 12.17 16.40 -2.23
C VAL A 198 12.69 15.96 -3.60
N ALA A 199 13.71 15.11 -3.63
CA ALA A 199 14.13 14.46 -4.87
C ALA A 199 13.27 13.22 -5.14
N ASP A 200 12.63 13.14 -6.30
CA ASP A 200 11.93 11.95 -6.76
C ASP A 200 12.86 11.07 -7.59
N ILE A 201 13.39 10.01 -6.94
CA ILE A 201 14.31 9.06 -7.56
C ILE A 201 13.55 7.80 -7.97
N HIS A 202 13.65 7.42 -9.25
CA HIS A 202 13.06 6.20 -9.76
C HIS A 202 14.06 5.04 -9.81
N PHE A 203 15.22 5.29 -10.39
CA PHE A 203 16.23 4.32 -10.73
C PHE A 203 17.58 5.02 -10.51
N ASN A 204 18.56 4.33 -9.93
CA ASN A 204 19.97 4.76 -9.77
C ASN A 204 20.39 5.22 -8.35
N PRO A 205 21.07 4.36 -7.59
CA PRO A 205 21.69 4.72 -6.31
C PRO A 205 22.67 5.90 -6.39
N LYS A 206 23.42 6.05 -7.49
CA LYS A 206 24.35 7.17 -7.68
C LYS A 206 23.62 8.52 -7.65
N ILE A 207 22.49 8.61 -8.35
CA ILE A 207 21.69 9.84 -8.41
C ILE A 207 21.05 10.13 -7.05
N ALA A 208 20.57 9.11 -6.33
CA ALA A 208 20.06 9.29 -4.98
C ALA A 208 21.12 9.83 -4.01
N LEU A 209 22.35 9.33 -4.10
CA LEU A 209 23.47 9.81 -3.30
C LEU A 209 23.78 11.28 -3.64
N MET A 210 23.84 11.66 -4.92
CA MET A 210 24.05 13.05 -5.32
C MET A 210 22.92 13.96 -4.84
N ALA A 211 21.67 13.51 -4.96
CA ALA A 211 20.51 14.26 -4.50
C ALA A 211 20.49 14.47 -2.98
N ALA A 212 21.01 13.52 -2.19
CA ALA A 212 21.07 13.66 -0.73
C ALA A 212 21.93 14.85 -0.25
N ASP A 213 22.88 15.32 -1.07
CA ASP A 213 23.69 16.50 -0.76
C ASP A 213 22.85 17.79 -0.81
N VAL A 214 21.86 17.85 -1.70
CA VAL A 214 21.09 19.07 -2.01
C VAL A 214 19.71 19.09 -1.33
N PHE A 215 19.01 17.95 -1.35
CA PHE A 215 17.60 17.86 -0.98
C PHE A 215 17.42 17.47 0.49
N GLU A 216 16.43 18.06 1.17
CA GLU A 216 16.05 17.71 2.54
C GLU A 216 15.43 16.31 2.66
N LYS A 217 14.86 15.79 1.56
CA LYS A 217 14.20 14.49 1.54
C LYS A 217 14.40 13.77 0.22
N ILE A 218 14.60 12.46 0.28
CA ILE A 218 14.72 11.59 -0.90
C ILE A 218 13.51 10.66 -0.95
N ARG A 219 12.75 10.70 -2.05
CA ARG A 219 11.74 9.67 -2.34
C ARG A 219 12.42 8.55 -3.11
N VAL A 220 12.32 7.34 -2.57
CA VAL A 220 12.75 6.10 -3.23
C VAL A 220 11.54 5.22 -3.52
N ASN A 221 11.57 4.56 -4.67
CA ASN A 221 10.60 3.55 -5.05
C ASN A 221 11.24 2.15 -4.98
N PRO A 222 10.87 1.32 -3.98
CA PRO A 222 11.40 -0.02 -3.79
C PRO A 222 11.63 -0.85 -5.05
N GLY A 223 10.58 -1.06 -5.84
CA GLY A 223 10.63 -2.05 -6.92
C GLY A 223 11.47 -1.65 -8.12
N ASN A 224 11.82 -0.37 -8.27
CA ASN A 224 12.66 0.13 -9.36
C ASN A 224 14.07 0.55 -8.91
N TYR A 225 14.29 0.77 -7.61
CA TYR A 225 15.55 1.29 -7.10
C TYR A 225 16.71 0.29 -7.24
N VAL A 226 16.41 -1.00 -7.05
CA VAL A 226 17.40 -2.07 -6.95
C VAL A 226 17.42 -2.94 -8.22
N ASP A 227 16.25 -3.40 -8.67
CA ASP A 227 16.12 -4.24 -9.87
C ASP A 227 16.30 -3.46 -11.17
N GLY A 228 16.14 -2.15 -11.06
CA GLY A 228 16.25 -1.25 -12.17
C GLY A 228 14.99 -1.17 -13.06
N ARG A 229 15.14 -1.02 -14.38
CA ARG A 229 14.01 -1.13 -15.33
C ARG A 229 13.60 -2.59 -15.33
N LYS A 230 12.29 -2.86 -15.19
CA LYS A 230 11.73 -4.22 -15.17
C LYS A 230 12.29 -5.04 -16.33
N LYS A 231 13.18 -5.97 -16.01
CA LYS A 231 13.48 -7.11 -16.86
C LYS A 231 12.47 -8.18 -16.49
N TRP A 232 11.76 -8.70 -17.47
CA TRP A 232 10.94 -9.89 -17.25
C TRP A 232 11.90 -11.04 -16.97
N ILE A 233 11.94 -11.49 -15.72
CA ILE A 233 12.74 -12.62 -15.30
C ILE A 233 11.77 -13.78 -15.16
N ASP A 234 12.01 -14.88 -15.89
CA ASP A 234 11.19 -16.11 -15.81
C ASP A 234 11.39 -16.89 -14.50
N LYS A 235 12.05 -16.28 -13.51
CA LYS A 235 12.26 -16.86 -12.18
C LYS A 235 10.98 -16.69 -11.37
N VAL A 236 10.31 -17.81 -11.13
CA VAL A 236 9.18 -17.89 -10.21
C VAL A 236 9.71 -18.15 -8.81
N TYR A 237 9.45 -17.22 -7.88
CA TYR A 237 9.80 -17.37 -6.47
C TYR A 237 8.70 -18.18 -5.79
N LYS A 238 9.00 -19.43 -5.40
CA LYS A 238 8.00 -20.37 -4.86
C LYS A 238 8.04 -20.46 -3.33
N THR A 239 9.21 -20.23 -2.72
CA THR A 239 9.41 -20.33 -1.27
C THR A 239 9.75 -18.96 -0.66
N LYS A 240 9.60 -18.84 0.66
CA LYS A 240 9.91 -17.59 1.38
C LYS A 240 11.42 -17.35 1.42
N GLU A 241 12.20 -18.42 1.51
CA GLU A 241 13.66 -18.41 1.52
C GLU A 241 14.19 -17.84 0.20
N GLU A 242 13.71 -18.33 -0.95
CA GLU A 242 14.06 -17.81 -2.28
C GLU A 242 13.70 -16.32 -2.44
N PHE A 243 12.58 -15.90 -1.85
CA PHE A 243 12.16 -14.49 -1.85
C PHE A 243 13.08 -13.63 -0.97
N ASP A 244 13.50 -14.14 0.19
CA ASP A 244 14.30 -13.41 1.17
C ASP A 244 15.78 -13.30 0.77
N GLU A 245 16.32 -14.21 -0.05
CA GLU A 245 17.66 -14.08 -0.66
C GLU A 245 17.84 -12.73 -1.38
N GLY A 246 16.79 -12.24 -2.04
CA GLY A 246 16.81 -10.94 -2.74
C GLY A 246 16.98 -9.73 -1.82
N LYS A 247 16.76 -9.87 -0.51
CA LYS A 247 16.92 -8.78 0.46
C LYS A 247 18.37 -8.38 0.66
N LEU A 248 19.32 -9.31 0.52
CA LEU A 248 20.74 -9.00 0.68
C LEU A 248 21.20 -7.97 -0.35
N PHE A 249 20.79 -8.17 -1.62
CA PHE A 249 21.08 -7.23 -2.70
C PHE A 249 20.41 -5.86 -2.49
N ILE A 250 19.17 -5.83 -1.99
CA ILE A 250 18.50 -4.57 -1.62
C ILE A 250 19.32 -3.83 -0.56
N LYS A 251 19.74 -4.55 0.49
CA LYS A 251 20.56 -4.00 1.57
C LYS A 251 21.86 -3.38 1.04
N GLU A 252 22.61 -4.10 0.22
CA GLU A 252 23.86 -3.62 -0.38
C GLU A 252 23.68 -2.32 -1.18
N LYS A 253 22.57 -2.19 -1.92
CA LYS A 253 22.31 -1.01 -2.77
C LYS A 253 21.70 0.16 -2.00
N PHE A 254 20.90 -0.10 -0.97
CA PHE A 254 20.12 0.92 -0.28
C PHE A 254 20.80 1.48 0.98
N VAL A 255 21.53 0.65 1.74
CA VAL A 255 22.25 1.07 2.96
C VAL A 255 23.18 2.27 2.74
N PRO A 256 23.94 2.38 1.62
CA PRO A 256 24.76 3.57 1.38
C PRO A 256 23.96 4.88 1.37
N LEU A 257 22.73 4.86 0.84
CA LEU A 257 21.84 6.02 0.87
C LEU A 257 21.34 6.30 2.29
N ILE A 258 20.94 5.26 3.02
CA ILE A 258 20.49 5.38 4.42
C ILE A 258 21.58 6.06 5.27
N GLU A 259 22.82 5.57 5.20
CA GLU A 259 23.94 6.09 5.99
C GLU A 259 24.29 7.53 5.60
N LYS A 260 24.26 7.86 4.30
CA LYS A 260 24.45 9.23 3.84
C LYS A 260 23.33 10.16 4.33
N CYS A 261 22.07 9.74 4.23
CA CYS A 261 20.92 10.51 4.70
C CYS A 261 20.95 10.70 6.22
N LYS A 262 21.33 9.70 7.02
CA LYS A 262 21.54 9.86 8.47
C LYS A 262 22.58 10.94 8.77
N ARG A 263 23.76 10.86 8.13
CA ARG A 263 24.84 11.83 8.33
C ARG A 263 24.44 13.27 7.98
N LEU A 264 23.67 13.44 6.91
CA LEU A 264 23.22 14.75 6.42
C LEU A 264 21.86 15.20 7.00
N ASN A 265 21.30 14.43 7.94
CA ASN A 265 19.97 14.64 8.51
C ASN A 265 18.89 14.84 7.43
N ARG A 266 18.84 13.91 6.47
CA ARG A 266 17.85 13.87 5.37
C ARG A 266 16.79 12.82 5.65
N ALA A 267 15.54 13.15 5.34
CA ALA A 267 14.45 12.19 5.42
C ALA A 267 14.42 11.29 4.18
N ILE A 268 13.98 10.04 4.33
CA ILE A 268 13.69 9.15 3.21
C ILE A 268 12.20 8.82 3.20
N ARG A 269 11.56 8.92 2.02
CA ARG A 269 10.23 8.37 1.78
C ARG A 269 10.34 7.12 0.93
N ILE A 270 9.96 5.99 1.50
CA ILE A 270 9.72 4.75 0.78
C ILE A 270 8.30 4.83 0.20
N GLY A 271 8.17 4.85 -1.13
CA GLY A 271 6.89 5.01 -1.80
C GLY A 271 6.61 3.90 -2.80
N THR A 272 5.76 2.94 -2.41
CA THR A 272 5.29 1.84 -3.26
C THR A 272 4.02 2.21 -4.02
N ASN A 273 3.85 1.63 -5.21
CA ASN A 273 2.63 1.70 -6.00
C ASN A 273 2.48 0.42 -6.84
N HIS A 274 1.25 0.10 -7.25
CA HIS A 274 0.94 -1.08 -8.07
C HIS A 274 1.81 -1.19 -9.34
N GLY A 275 1.99 -0.08 -10.06
CA GLY A 275 2.72 -0.06 -11.33
C GLY A 275 4.22 -0.37 -11.24
N SER A 276 4.81 -0.32 -10.05
CA SER A 276 6.27 -0.40 -9.86
C SER A 276 6.71 -1.39 -8.79
N LEU A 277 5.87 -2.38 -8.48
CA LEU A 277 6.32 -3.54 -7.70
C LEU A 277 7.45 -4.27 -8.45
N SER A 278 8.45 -4.74 -7.70
CA SER A 278 9.55 -5.55 -8.24
C SER A 278 9.02 -6.85 -8.84
N SER A 279 9.75 -7.42 -9.80
CA SER A 279 9.42 -8.73 -10.37
C SER A 279 9.35 -9.82 -9.28
N ARG A 280 10.19 -9.70 -8.24
CA ARG A 280 10.20 -10.61 -7.08
C ARG A 280 8.92 -10.50 -6.25
N VAL A 281 8.47 -9.29 -5.92
CA VAL A 281 7.21 -9.06 -5.20
C VAL A 281 6.01 -9.46 -6.05
N LEU A 282 5.99 -9.11 -7.33
CA LEU A 282 4.91 -9.50 -8.25
C LEU A 282 4.81 -11.02 -8.41
N SER A 283 5.93 -11.72 -8.52
CA SER A 283 5.94 -13.18 -8.64
C SER A 283 5.41 -13.86 -7.38
N TYR A 284 5.82 -13.40 -6.19
CA TYR A 284 5.49 -14.07 -4.93
C TYR A 284 4.13 -13.67 -4.35
N TYR A 285 3.82 -12.35 -4.32
CA TYR A 285 2.61 -11.81 -3.71
C TYR A 285 1.54 -11.38 -4.73
N GLY A 286 1.87 -11.34 -6.02
CA GLY A 286 1.03 -10.74 -7.05
C GLY A 286 0.93 -9.22 -6.95
N ASP A 287 0.21 -8.61 -7.88
CA ASP A 287 -0.17 -7.20 -7.80
C ASP A 287 -1.33 -7.03 -6.81
N THR A 288 -1.00 -7.06 -5.51
CA THR A 288 -1.98 -7.04 -4.41
C THR A 288 -1.63 -5.97 -3.37
N PRO A 289 -2.61 -5.51 -2.56
CA PRO A 289 -2.32 -4.62 -1.42
C PRO A 289 -1.27 -5.20 -0.46
N LEU A 290 -1.27 -6.53 -0.26
CA LEU A 290 -0.24 -7.19 0.54
C LEU A 290 1.14 -7.06 -0.11
N GLY A 291 1.26 -7.29 -1.42
CA GLY A 291 2.53 -7.10 -2.13
C GLY A 291 3.07 -5.67 -2.01
N MET A 292 2.20 -4.66 -2.07
CA MET A 292 2.60 -3.26 -1.85
C MET A 292 3.12 -2.99 -0.44
N VAL A 293 2.49 -3.59 0.57
CA VAL A 293 2.89 -3.48 1.97
C VAL A 293 4.24 -4.14 2.19
N GLU A 294 4.40 -5.38 1.71
CA GLU A 294 5.65 -6.15 1.82
C GLU A 294 6.81 -5.45 1.10
N SER A 295 6.56 -4.86 -0.07
CA SER A 295 7.57 -4.07 -0.78
C SER A 295 7.96 -2.77 -0.06
N ALA A 296 7.08 -2.21 0.76
CA ALA A 296 7.44 -1.07 1.60
C ALA A 296 8.29 -1.52 2.79
N PHE A 297 7.88 -2.62 3.46
CA PHE A 297 8.56 -3.15 4.64
C PHE A 297 9.96 -3.66 4.36
N GLU A 298 10.21 -4.29 3.20
CA GLU A 298 11.55 -4.77 2.85
C GLU A 298 12.61 -3.66 2.77
N PHE A 299 12.19 -2.40 2.56
CA PHE A 299 13.07 -1.23 2.61
C PHE A 299 13.01 -0.52 3.97
N SER A 300 11.88 -0.53 4.68
CA SER A 300 11.75 0.19 5.95
C SER A 300 12.40 -0.52 7.14
N ASP A 301 12.60 -1.82 7.02
CA ASP A 301 13.21 -2.66 8.05
C ASP A 301 14.76 -2.63 8.01
N LEU A 302 15.34 -1.97 6.99
CA LEU A 302 16.79 -1.75 6.83
C LEU A 302 17.25 -0.47 7.55
#